data_AF-D6TUM5-F1
#
_entry.id   AF-D6TUM5-F1
#
_cell.length_a   1.000
_cell.length_b   1.000
_cell.length_c   1.000
_cell.angle_alpha   90.00
_cell.angle_beta   90.00
_cell.angle_gamma   90.00
#
_symmetry.space_group_name_H-M   'P 1'
#
loop_
_entity.id
_entity.type
_entity.pdbx_description
1 polymer ?
#
loop_
_entity_poly.entity_id
_entity_poly.type
_entity_poly.pdbx_seq_one_letter_code
_entity_poly.pdbx_strand_id
1 'polypeptide(L)'
;MITGMWTIWGTDPDTHQEIWYWHPPIVPVEEDAEQLRADKWVPVDPEQQHTLFLTLLGQLAEIRYLKKDADDTVEAWVQQEDMVYASTTPVVLAFYLPEHLRGATASSSISPSVADIADVPSMPLLVGDTLASVQFGEVALVADPSAGGWHPYRLQFLGEEGLAIQQQMLREITQLEVDARTSRSHKRFKTRLLKSYQVAVRQERYLKLHQLAQKLAELYWKSYQGLSPRTSTTSLIRTLPETPYVVGKGTIIPAPQPVQAVLAAYSNAQAGAEDWDTIKSVPTFVYNKENGTTHVEFRPSDPSTQLDNATIQSLWSQVRQLSDIDGDVLIAMLAQAIAAPHDEKDGVWITGKLILDYRGISPIMKRENGKLRRAGHRQEDLADVAACMSRMSNTWIRVEQWIEDDREHSGRSKSRSKKEPKTYLYTRESRLINVTDIIRQHELQQINGKPPMEQPQNSIAIAWRYQVGSWVEPFLQGANRQVAWLLQQVLSYDPYHETWEKRLARYFTFHMRINSTKGGVIIEREVGKIIEELSLPVNQRDPDRTRKRFEKAMDRLQADLLVSEWIYASDNPPLPKRKWLPTWLQYRIRIAATSALQNHYLPEAN
;
A
#
# COMPACT_ATOMS: atom_id res chain seq x y z
N MET A 1 8.36 -35.00 28.94
CA MET A 1 7.20 -34.59 28.10
C MET A 1 7.59 -33.26 27.50
N ILE A 2 7.34 -33.01 26.22
CA ILE A 2 7.56 -31.68 25.63
C ILE A 2 6.30 -30.87 25.98
N THR A 3 6.27 -30.28 27.18
CA THR A 3 5.27 -29.29 27.57
C THR A 3 5.90 -27.93 27.33
N GLY A 4 5.86 -27.42 26.10
CA GLY A 4 6.34 -26.07 25.79
C GLY A 4 5.23 -25.04 25.90
N MET A 5 5.62 -23.79 26.11
CA MET A 5 4.74 -22.62 26.07
C MET A 5 4.85 -21.99 24.69
N TRP A 6 3.74 -21.50 24.15
CA TRP A 6 3.76 -20.68 22.93
C TRP A 6 3.74 -19.23 23.35
N THR A 7 4.58 -18.41 22.72
CA THR A 7 4.66 -16.97 23.01
C THR A 7 4.36 -16.19 21.74
N ILE A 8 3.46 -15.21 21.86
CA ILE A 8 3.20 -14.25 20.80
C ILE A 8 4.41 -13.31 20.69
N TRP A 9 4.95 -13.18 19.49
CA TRP A 9 5.99 -12.19 19.22
C TRP A 9 5.39 -10.86 18.78
N GLY A 10 4.41 -10.89 17.87
CA GLY A 10 3.80 -9.71 17.28
C GLY A 10 2.88 -10.08 16.12
N THR A 11 2.51 -9.09 15.31
CA THR A 11 1.72 -9.31 14.09
C THR A 11 2.60 -9.16 12.85
N ASP A 12 2.41 -10.04 11.88
CA ASP A 12 3.02 -9.90 10.56
C ASP A 12 2.45 -8.63 9.89
N PRO A 13 3.31 -7.69 9.45
CA PRO A 13 2.86 -6.41 8.91
C PRO A 13 2.06 -6.53 7.60
N ASP A 14 2.27 -7.57 6.78
CA ASP A 14 1.52 -7.69 5.52
C ASP A 14 0.30 -8.61 5.60
N THR A 15 0.24 -9.56 6.54
CA THR A 15 -0.94 -10.44 6.70
C THR A 15 -1.79 -10.09 7.91
N HIS A 16 -1.30 -9.24 8.81
CA HIS A 16 -1.88 -8.94 10.12
C HIS A 16 -2.14 -10.17 11.00
N GLN A 17 -1.51 -11.30 10.69
CA GLN A 17 -1.62 -12.52 11.48
C GLN A 17 -0.64 -12.50 12.64
N GLU A 18 -1.05 -13.00 13.80
CA GLU A 18 -0.16 -13.16 14.94
C GLU A 18 0.93 -14.19 14.63
N ILE A 19 2.18 -13.79 14.88
CA ILE A 19 3.35 -14.64 14.76
C ILE A 19 3.67 -15.20 16.14
N TRP A 20 3.70 -16.52 16.20
CA TRP A 20 3.98 -17.28 17.41
C TRP A 20 5.28 -18.05 17.25
N TYR A 21 6.02 -18.18 18.34
CA TYR A 21 7.18 -19.04 18.42
C TYR A 21 7.10 -19.95 19.65
N TRP A 22 7.89 -21.02 19.62
CA TRP A 22 7.88 -22.03 20.66
C TRP A 22 8.92 -21.73 21.74
N HIS A 23 8.51 -21.78 23.01
CA HIS A 23 9.38 -21.61 24.17
C HIS A 23 9.42 -22.90 25.01
N PRO A 24 10.59 -23.53 25.22
CA PRO A 24 10.70 -24.69 26.10
C PRO A 24 10.34 -24.33 27.55
N PRO A 25 9.78 -25.25 28.33
CA PRO A 25 9.51 -24.98 29.74
C PRO A 25 10.84 -24.79 30.48
N ILE A 26 10.87 -23.84 31.42
CA ILE A 26 12.01 -23.63 32.30
C ILE A 26 11.96 -24.72 33.38
N VAL A 27 12.68 -25.81 33.15
CA VAL A 27 12.83 -26.91 34.11
C VAL A 27 14.29 -26.96 34.57
N PRO A 28 14.57 -26.62 35.84
CA PRO A 28 15.92 -26.69 36.35
C PRO A 28 16.48 -28.12 36.31
N VAL A 29 17.74 -28.27 35.92
CA VAL A 29 18.49 -29.55 36.01
C VAL A 29 19.18 -29.66 37.37
N GLU A 30 19.40 -30.91 37.82
CA GLU A 30 20.13 -31.21 39.08
C GLU A 30 21.66 -31.24 38.90
N GLU A 31 22.15 -31.09 37.68
CA GLU A 31 23.59 -31.06 37.37
C GLU A 31 24.24 -29.79 37.94
N ASP A 32 25.51 -29.85 38.31
CA ASP A 32 26.24 -28.65 38.74
C ASP A 32 26.92 -27.93 37.57
N ALA A 33 27.34 -26.69 37.81
CA ALA A 33 28.00 -25.86 36.80
C ALA A 33 29.35 -26.43 36.32
N GLU A 34 30.04 -27.25 37.13
CA GLU A 34 31.32 -27.84 36.75
C GLU A 34 31.12 -28.98 35.75
N GLN A 35 30.12 -29.83 35.96
CA GLN A 35 29.72 -30.89 35.05
C GLN A 35 29.26 -30.31 33.70
N LEU A 36 28.42 -29.28 33.72
CA LEU A 36 27.99 -28.57 32.51
C LEU A 36 29.20 -28.03 31.73
N ARG A 37 30.16 -27.38 32.38
CA ARG A 37 31.39 -26.89 31.71
C ARG A 37 32.25 -28.02 31.15
N ALA A 38 32.36 -29.14 31.86
CA ALA A 38 33.11 -30.31 31.39
C ALA A 38 32.50 -30.88 30.09
N ASP A 39 31.18 -30.82 29.99
CA ASP A 39 30.41 -31.21 28.81
C ASP A 39 30.24 -30.09 27.76
N LYS A 40 31.08 -29.04 27.85
CA LYS A 40 31.14 -27.88 26.93
C LYS A 40 29.86 -27.02 26.87
N TRP A 41 29.08 -27.03 27.93
CA TRP A 41 28.01 -26.06 28.11
C TRP A 41 28.58 -24.73 28.58
N VAL A 42 27.98 -23.64 28.11
CA VAL A 42 28.32 -22.27 28.50
C VAL A 42 27.07 -21.53 28.98
N PRO A 43 27.18 -20.67 30.01
CA PRO A 43 26.06 -19.86 30.46
C PRO A 43 25.72 -18.80 29.40
N VAL A 44 24.44 -18.53 29.22
CA VAL A 44 23.95 -17.48 28.31
C VAL A 44 23.95 -16.15 29.05
N ASP A 45 24.76 -15.20 28.59
CA ASP A 45 24.89 -13.85 29.15
C ASP A 45 23.54 -13.12 29.17
N PRO A 46 23.06 -12.62 30.32
CA PRO A 46 21.84 -11.82 30.45
C PRO A 46 21.70 -10.64 29.48
N GLU A 47 22.79 -10.00 29.08
CA GLU A 47 22.71 -8.90 28.11
C GLU A 47 22.49 -9.42 26.67
N GLN A 48 22.92 -10.65 26.41
CA GLN A 48 22.71 -11.37 25.16
C GLN A 48 21.41 -12.20 25.18
N GLN A 49 20.75 -12.30 26.34
CA GLN A 49 19.56 -13.13 26.57
C GLN A 49 18.29 -12.65 25.84
N HIS A 50 18.31 -11.58 25.05
CA HIS A 50 17.16 -11.31 24.18
C HIS A 50 17.39 -11.89 22.78
N THR A 51 18.45 -11.46 22.09
CA THR A 51 18.66 -11.91 20.71
C THR A 51 19.14 -13.35 20.62
N LEU A 52 20.20 -13.69 21.36
CA LEU A 52 20.76 -15.04 21.33
C LEU A 52 19.80 -16.03 21.99
N PHE A 53 19.17 -15.66 23.09
CA PHE A 53 18.17 -16.53 23.72
C PHE A 53 16.99 -16.81 22.79
N LEU A 54 16.42 -15.82 22.09
CA LEU A 54 15.33 -16.06 21.15
C LEU A 54 15.75 -17.00 20.00
N THR A 55 16.97 -16.85 19.47
CA THR A 55 17.54 -17.78 18.47
C THR A 55 17.80 -19.19 19.04
N LEU A 56 18.23 -19.27 20.29
CA LEU A 56 18.54 -20.53 20.98
C LEU A 56 17.30 -21.23 21.53
N LEU A 57 16.20 -20.50 21.76
CA LEU A 57 14.97 -21.01 22.36
C LEU A 57 14.33 -22.06 21.45
N GLY A 58 14.61 -23.32 21.79
CA GLY A 58 13.71 -24.44 21.57
C GLY A 58 13.54 -24.97 20.15
N GLN A 59 14.40 -24.56 19.22
CA GLN A 59 14.28 -24.98 17.83
C GLN A 59 15.63 -25.37 17.23
N LEU A 60 16.72 -24.80 17.75
CA LEU A 60 18.06 -24.88 17.17
C LEU A 60 19.15 -25.25 18.20
N ALA A 61 18.80 -25.45 19.48
CA ALA A 61 19.71 -25.78 20.58
C ALA A 61 18.98 -26.51 21.74
N GLU A 62 19.68 -27.38 22.47
CA GLU A 62 19.22 -27.85 23.79
C GLU A 62 19.57 -26.79 24.84
N ILE A 63 18.60 -26.37 25.65
CA ILE A 63 18.81 -25.43 26.76
C ILE A 63 18.61 -26.15 28.08
N ARG A 64 19.58 -25.99 28.98
CA ARG A 64 19.51 -26.44 30.37
C ARG A 64 19.39 -25.24 31.28
N TYR A 65 18.52 -25.33 32.27
CA TYR A 65 18.36 -24.27 33.27
C TYR A 65 19.04 -24.73 34.56
N LEU A 66 20.05 -24.01 35.01
CA LEU A 66 20.72 -24.30 36.27
C LEU A 66 20.16 -23.39 37.36
N LYS A 67 19.72 -23.95 38.49
CA LYS A 67 19.26 -23.15 39.62
C LYS A 67 20.46 -22.61 40.40
N LYS A 68 20.49 -21.30 40.66
CA LYS A 68 21.52 -20.67 41.50
C LYS A 68 21.06 -20.69 42.96
N ASP A 69 21.88 -21.30 43.84
CA ASP A 69 21.54 -21.52 45.25
C ASP A 69 21.28 -20.24 46.06
N ALA A 70 21.85 -19.10 45.65
CA ALA A 70 21.80 -17.86 46.42
C ALA A 70 20.43 -17.16 46.34
N ASP A 71 19.79 -17.13 45.17
CA ASP A 71 18.69 -16.19 44.89
C ASP A 71 17.46 -16.82 44.20
N ASP A 72 17.36 -18.16 44.15
CA ASP A 72 16.29 -18.90 43.45
C ASP A 72 16.19 -18.61 41.93
N THR A 73 17.15 -17.87 41.39
CA THR A 73 17.24 -17.57 39.95
C THR A 73 17.70 -18.79 39.16
N VAL A 74 17.28 -18.85 37.90
CA VAL A 74 17.70 -19.87 36.94
C VAL A 74 18.61 -19.24 35.89
N GLU A 75 19.73 -19.89 35.61
CA GLU A 75 20.65 -19.50 34.55
C GLU A 75 20.47 -20.44 33.36
N ALA A 76 20.31 -19.89 32.16
CA ALA A 76 20.25 -20.69 30.94
C ALA A 76 21.66 -21.08 30.50
N TRP A 77 21.84 -22.35 30.16
CA TRP A 77 23.06 -22.93 29.65
C TRP A 77 22.78 -23.62 28.32
N VAL A 78 23.71 -23.49 27.38
CA VAL A 78 23.64 -24.12 26.06
C VAL A 78 24.99 -24.68 25.65
N GLN A 79 25.00 -25.62 24.71
CA GLN A 79 26.24 -26.12 24.13
C GLN A 79 27.02 -25.00 23.44
N GLN A 80 28.35 -25.00 23.58
CA GLN A 80 29.20 -23.96 22.98
C GLN A 80 29.04 -23.88 21.46
N GLU A 81 28.83 -25.01 20.78
CA GLU A 81 28.60 -25.05 19.33
C GLU A 81 27.29 -24.39 18.92
N ASP A 82 26.22 -24.57 19.69
CA ASP A 82 24.91 -23.95 19.46
C ASP A 82 24.98 -22.43 19.68
N MET A 83 25.76 -21.97 20.66
CA MET A 83 26.03 -20.54 20.88
C MET A 83 26.71 -19.91 19.67
N VAL A 84 27.72 -20.59 19.11
CA VAL A 84 28.39 -20.14 17.88
C VAL A 84 27.40 -20.12 16.72
N TYR A 85 26.61 -21.18 16.55
CA TYR A 85 25.60 -21.26 15.50
C TYR A 85 24.61 -20.08 15.58
N ALA A 86 24.00 -19.86 16.75
CA ALA A 86 23.03 -18.78 16.95
C ALA A 86 23.62 -17.38 16.70
N SER A 87 24.90 -17.16 17.02
CA SER A 87 25.59 -15.91 16.71
C SER A 87 25.81 -15.68 15.21
N THR A 88 25.93 -16.77 14.43
CA THR A 88 26.15 -16.71 12.98
C THR A 88 24.86 -16.71 12.17
N THR A 89 23.77 -17.24 12.74
CA THR A 89 22.46 -17.43 12.11
C THR A 89 21.36 -17.00 13.08
N PRO A 90 21.17 -15.68 13.31
CA PRO A 90 20.25 -15.16 14.31
C PRO A 90 18.80 -15.21 13.81
N VAL A 91 18.25 -16.43 13.74
CA VAL A 91 16.94 -16.73 13.18
C VAL A 91 16.11 -17.54 14.17
N VAL A 92 14.84 -17.17 14.35
CA VAL A 92 13.85 -17.95 15.11
C VAL A 92 12.82 -18.48 14.14
N LEU A 93 12.57 -19.79 14.09
CA LEU A 93 11.44 -20.31 13.33
C LEU A 93 10.15 -19.99 14.08
N ALA A 94 9.14 -19.59 13.33
CA ALA A 94 7.86 -19.15 13.85
C ALA A 94 6.73 -19.77 13.03
N PHE A 95 5.50 -19.49 13.44
CA PHE A 95 4.30 -19.98 12.78
C PHE A 95 3.13 -19.04 13.02
N TYR A 96 2.11 -19.13 12.17
CA TYR A 96 0.82 -18.50 12.43
C TYR A 96 -0.08 -19.44 13.21
N LEU A 97 -0.89 -18.88 14.10
CA LEU A 97 -1.88 -19.66 14.83
C LEU A 97 -3.03 -20.08 13.90
N PRO A 98 -3.37 -21.39 13.82
CA PRO A 98 -4.52 -21.86 13.05
C PRO A 98 -5.81 -21.16 13.48
N GLU A 99 -6.70 -20.87 12.53
CA GLU A 99 -7.91 -20.07 12.76
C GLU A 99 -8.81 -20.64 13.87
N HIS A 100 -8.91 -21.97 13.96
CA HIS A 100 -9.68 -22.66 15.00
C HIS A 100 -9.11 -22.50 16.43
N LEU A 101 -7.85 -22.07 16.57
CA LEU A 101 -7.20 -21.80 17.84
C LEU A 101 -7.24 -20.31 18.23
N ARG A 102 -7.51 -19.40 17.28
CA ARG A 102 -7.59 -17.94 17.53
C ARG A 102 -8.74 -17.52 18.45
N GLY A 103 -9.79 -18.34 18.58
CA GLY A 103 -10.90 -18.07 19.50
C GLY A 103 -10.63 -18.46 20.96
N ALA A 104 -9.61 -19.29 21.21
CA ALA A 104 -9.28 -19.76 22.56
C ALA A 104 -8.46 -18.73 23.38
N THR A 105 -7.89 -17.72 22.72
CA THR A 105 -7.06 -16.66 23.32
C THR A 105 -7.87 -15.45 23.80
N ALA A 106 -9.12 -15.30 23.35
CA ALA A 106 -9.90 -14.06 23.52
C ALA A 106 -10.57 -13.87 24.90
N SER A 107 -10.34 -14.75 25.89
CA SER A 107 -10.96 -14.61 27.22
C SER A 107 -10.15 -13.79 28.23
N SER A 108 -9.06 -13.12 27.85
CA SER A 108 -8.36 -12.16 28.71
C SER A 108 -8.06 -10.87 27.95
N SER A 109 -8.87 -9.85 28.18
CA SER A 109 -8.79 -8.52 27.59
C SER A 109 -7.65 -7.70 28.19
N ILE A 110 -6.45 -7.72 27.59
CA ILE A 110 -5.44 -6.65 27.70
C ILE A 110 -4.69 -6.58 26.36
N SER A 111 -4.90 -5.52 25.58
CA SER A 111 -4.03 -5.17 24.45
C SER A 111 -2.93 -4.22 24.95
N PRO A 112 -1.63 -4.56 24.83
CA PRO A 112 -0.56 -3.61 25.09
C PRO A 112 -0.26 -2.78 23.84
N SER A 113 0.18 -1.54 24.06
CA SER A 113 0.74 -0.70 23.01
C SER A 113 2.16 -1.14 22.67
N VAL A 114 2.63 -0.85 21.46
CA VAL A 114 3.96 -1.24 20.94
C VAL A 114 5.13 -0.65 21.77
N ALA A 115 4.89 0.30 22.67
CA ALA A 115 5.89 0.85 23.57
C ALA A 115 6.11 0.04 24.87
N ASP A 116 5.26 -0.95 25.17
CA ASP A 116 5.25 -1.66 26.46
C ASP A 116 5.83 -3.09 26.39
N ILE A 117 6.52 -3.44 25.29
CA ILE A 117 7.03 -4.81 25.03
C ILE A 117 8.17 -5.21 26.01
N ALA A 118 8.74 -4.28 26.77
CA ALA A 118 9.83 -4.59 27.69
C ALA A 118 9.40 -5.27 29.01
N ASP A 119 8.12 -5.15 29.44
CA ASP A 119 7.74 -5.49 30.83
C ASP A 119 6.42 -6.27 31.02
N VAL A 120 5.84 -6.87 29.98
CA VAL A 120 4.64 -7.74 30.14
C VAL A 120 5.04 -9.22 30.18
N PRO A 121 4.71 -9.99 31.24
CA PRO A 121 4.91 -11.44 31.23
C PRO A 121 3.94 -12.07 30.22
N SER A 122 4.50 -12.60 29.13
CA SER A 122 3.80 -13.41 28.13
C SER A 122 2.96 -14.49 28.80
N MET A 123 1.64 -14.47 28.62
CA MET A 123 0.76 -15.53 29.13
C MET A 123 1.01 -16.83 28.34
N PRO A 124 1.46 -17.92 28.99
CA PRO A 124 1.61 -19.20 28.32
C PRO A 124 0.29 -19.87 27.99
N LEU A 125 0.14 -20.28 26.74
CA LEU A 125 -0.78 -21.34 26.37
C LEU A 125 -0.12 -22.70 26.64
N LEU A 126 -0.59 -23.40 27.68
CA LEU A 126 -0.28 -24.81 27.91
C LEU A 126 -1.21 -25.67 27.04
N VAL A 127 -0.85 -25.89 25.78
CA VAL A 127 -1.61 -26.81 24.90
C VAL A 127 -0.99 -28.20 25.00
N GLY A 128 -1.62 -29.05 25.81
CA GLY A 128 -1.35 -30.47 25.81
C GLY A 128 -1.84 -31.12 24.52
N ASP A 129 -0.91 -31.71 23.78
CA ASP A 129 -1.12 -32.62 22.64
C ASP A 129 -1.74 -32.00 21.37
N THR A 130 -0.97 -31.22 20.58
CA THR A 130 -0.88 -31.30 19.09
C THR A 130 0.10 -30.24 18.54
N LEU A 131 1.37 -30.61 18.40
CA LEU A 131 2.35 -29.93 17.54
C LEU A 131 2.05 -30.15 16.05
N ALA A 132 1.35 -31.23 15.68
CA ALA A 132 1.13 -31.64 14.29
C ALA A 132 0.17 -30.76 13.45
N SER A 133 -0.57 -29.82 14.04
CA SER A 133 -1.48 -28.92 13.30
C SER A 133 -0.89 -27.53 13.01
N VAL A 134 0.30 -27.25 13.54
CA VAL A 134 0.93 -25.94 13.43
C VAL A 134 1.93 -25.97 12.29
N GLN A 135 1.84 -24.99 11.37
CA GLN A 135 2.74 -24.83 10.22
C GLN A 135 4.13 -24.34 10.67
N PHE A 136 4.79 -25.11 11.52
CA PHE A 136 6.07 -24.77 12.12
C PHE A 136 7.13 -24.46 11.05
N GLY A 137 7.78 -23.30 11.15
CA GLY A 137 8.78 -22.83 10.18
C GLY A 137 8.19 -22.21 8.91
N GLU A 138 6.87 -22.00 8.84
CA GLU A 138 6.22 -21.23 7.76
C GLU A 138 6.65 -19.75 7.77
N VAL A 139 7.01 -19.24 8.95
CA VAL A 139 7.60 -17.93 9.16
C VAL A 139 8.91 -18.10 9.90
N ALA A 140 9.83 -17.17 9.75
CA ALA A 140 10.95 -17.01 10.64
C ALA A 140 11.14 -15.54 11.02
N LEU A 141 11.55 -15.27 12.24
CA LEU A 141 12.01 -13.97 12.69
C LEU A 141 13.51 -13.93 12.48
N VAL A 142 13.99 -13.02 11.65
CA VAL A 142 15.41 -12.82 11.37
C VAL A 142 15.87 -11.54 12.06
N ALA A 143 16.88 -11.63 12.93
CA ALA A 143 17.43 -10.45 13.58
C ALA A 143 18.20 -9.62 12.55
N ASP A 144 17.92 -8.32 12.52
CA ASP A 144 18.66 -7.34 11.73
C ASP A 144 19.63 -6.59 12.66
N PRO A 145 20.95 -6.89 12.58
CA PRO A 145 21.95 -6.23 13.43
C PRO A 145 22.06 -4.73 13.15
N SER A 146 21.64 -4.27 11.97
CA SER A 146 21.74 -2.89 11.53
C SER A 146 20.54 -2.04 11.93
N ALA A 147 19.34 -2.64 11.98
CA ALA A 147 18.10 -1.99 12.38
C ALA A 147 17.77 -2.16 13.87
N GLY A 148 18.46 -3.07 14.57
CA GLY A 148 18.22 -3.33 16.00
C GLY A 148 16.88 -4.00 16.28
N GLY A 149 16.36 -4.78 15.33
CA GLY A 149 15.03 -5.39 15.41
C GLY A 149 14.94 -6.77 14.75
N TRP A 150 13.75 -7.36 14.78
CA TRP A 150 13.45 -8.64 14.14
C TRP A 150 12.48 -8.45 12.99
N HIS A 151 12.72 -9.15 11.89
CA HIS A 151 11.88 -9.08 10.70
C HIS A 151 11.28 -10.44 10.35
N PRO A 152 9.98 -10.52 10.07
CA PRO A 152 9.35 -11.76 9.64
C PRO A 152 9.70 -12.07 8.18
N TYR A 153 10.09 -13.32 7.94
CA TYR A 153 10.35 -13.89 6.62
C TYR A 153 9.46 -15.11 6.42
N ARG A 154 8.78 -15.18 5.27
CA ARG A 154 7.86 -16.27 4.94
C ARG A 154 8.54 -17.36 4.13
N LEU A 155 8.07 -18.60 4.31
CA LEU A 155 8.57 -19.80 3.63
C LEU A 155 8.56 -19.69 2.11
N GLN A 156 7.59 -18.94 1.55
CA GLN A 156 7.50 -18.69 0.11
C GLN A 156 8.76 -18.02 -0.48
N PHE A 157 9.54 -17.29 0.32
CA PHE A 157 10.79 -16.67 -0.13
C PHE A 157 11.97 -17.65 -0.21
N LEU A 158 11.81 -18.89 0.26
CA LEU A 158 12.86 -19.91 0.25
C LEU A 158 12.75 -20.89 -0.93
N GLY A 159 11.74 -20.73 -1.78
CA GLY A 159 11.50 -21.60 -2.93
C GLY A 159 11.22 -23.06 -2.54
N GLU A 160 11.47 -23.98 -3.49
CA GLU A 160 11.17 -25.40 -3.33
C GLU A 160 12.02 -26.07 -2.24
N GLU A 161 13.26 -25.64 -2.03
CA GLU A 161 14.15 -26.23 -1.01
C GLU A 161 13.62 -25.96 0.41
N GLY A 162 13.26 -24.72 0.72
CA GLY A 162 12.69 -24.38 2.02
C GLY A 162 11.39 -25.13 2.29
N LEU A 163 10.51 -25.20 1.29
CA LEU A 163 9.25 -25.96 1.39
C LEU A 163 9.50 -27.45 1.66
N ALA A 164 10.47 -28.07 0.97
CA ALA A 164 10.80 -29.48 1.17
C ALA A 164 11.34 -29.77 2.58
N ILE A 165 12.18 -28.89 3.13
CA ILE A 165 12.71 -29.02 4.49
C ILE A 165 11.58 -28.88 5.50
N GLN A 166 10.72 -27.88 5.37
CA GLN A 166 9.59 -27.66 6.26
C GLN A 166 8.62 -28.85 6.27
N GLN A 167 8.30 -29.41 5.10
CA GLN A 167 7.48 -30.62 5.00
C GLN A 167 8.16 -31.85 5.63
N GLN A 168 9.47 -31.95 5.56
CA GLN A 168 10.21 -33.01 6.24
C GLN A 168 10.18 -32.86 7.76
N MET A 169 10.30 -31.62 8.27
CA MET A 169 10.17 -31.34 9.70
C MET A 169 8.79 -31.74 10.22
N LEU A 170 7.72 -31.34 9.52
CA LEU A 170 6.35 -31.68 9.91
C LEU A 170 6.12 -33.21 9.97
N ARG A 171 6.75 -33.98 9.07
CA ARG A 171 6.72 -35.46 9.12
C ARG A 171 7.41 -36.01 10.37
N GLU A 172 8.59 -35.50 10.72
CA GLU A 172 9.31 -35.94 11.93
C GLU A 172 8.55 -35.57 13.22
N ILE A 173 7.95 -34.37 13.28
CA ILE A 173 7.10 -33.92 14.38
C ILE A 173 5.89 -34.87 14.53
N THR A 174 5.20 -35.15 13.42
CA THR A 174 4.04 -36.05 13.41
C THR A 174 4.43 -37.45 13.91
N GLN A 175 5.59 -37.96 13.50
CA GLN A 175 6.04 -39.28 13.94
C GLN A 175 6.44 -39.31 15.42
N LEU A 176 7.08 -38.26 15.93
CA LEU A 176 7.38 -38.11 17.36
C LEU A 176 6.10 -38.14 18.21
N GLU A 177 5.01 -37.54 17.73
CA GLU A 177 3.71 -37.61 18.41
C GLU A 177 3.12 -39.02 18.41
N VAL A 178 3.18 -39.73 17.29
CA VAL A 178 2.75 -41.13 17.19
C VAL A 178 3.55 -42.00 18.16
N ASP A 179 4.87 -41.81 18.21
CA ASP A 179 5.77 -42.52 19.12
C ASP A 179 5.45 -42.18 20.60
N ALA A 180 5.06 -40.94 20.89
CA ALA A 180 4.61 -40.50 22.22
C ALA A 180 3.30 -41.18 22.65
N ARG A 181 2.30 -41.21 21.76
CA ARG A 181 0.98 -41.82 22.01
C ARG A 181 1.07 -43.34 22.18
N THR A 182 1.82 -44.02 21.31
CA THR A 182 2.03 -45.48 21.39
C THR A 182 2.71 -45.88 22.69
N SER A 183 3.66 -45.09 23.19
CA SER A 183 4.33 -45.34 24.48
C SER A 183 3.42 -45.16 25.70
N ARG A 184 2.41 -44.26 25.63
CA ARG A 184 1.40 -44.13 26.70
C ARG A 184 0.51 -45.39 26.76
N SER A 185 0.17 -45.98 25.61
CA SER A 185 -0.63 -47.21 25.52
C SER A 185 0.13 -48.45 26.03
N HIS A 186 1.44 -48.53 25.80
CA HIS A 186 2.30 -49.65 26.21
C HIS A 186 2.73 -49.66 27.68
N LYS A 187 2.25 -48.72 28.53
CA LYS A 187 2.53 -48.72 29.98
C LYS A 187 2.17 -50.04 30.70
N ARG A 188 1.38 -50.92 30.07
CA ARG A 188 1.00 -52.25 30.59
C ARG A 188 1.99 -53.39 30.29
N PHE A 189 2.95 -53.24 29.37
CA PHE A 189 3.95 -54.28 29.06
C PHE A 189 5.38 -53.72 29.28
N LYS A 190 5.92 -53.96 30.49
CA LYS A 190 7.20 -53.41 30.98
C LYS A 190 8.36 -54.35 30.63
N THR A 191 8.98 -54.20 29.46
CA THR A 191 10.31 -54.77 29.20
C THR A 191 11.34 -53.65 29.11
N ARG A 192 12.39 -53.69 29.95
CA ARG A 192 13.44 -52.66 30.07
C ARG A 192 14.11 -52.34 28.70
N LEU A 193 14.22 -53.35 27.84
CA LEU A 193 14.70 -53.25 26.45
C LEU A 193 13.82 -52.39 25.53
N LEU A 194 12.50 -52.48 25.65
CA LEU A 194 11.58 -51.69 24.82
C LEU A 194 11.68 -50.19 25.17
N LYS A 195 11.88 -49.89 26.46
CA LYS A 195 12.03 -48.52 26.95
C LYS A 195 13.34 -47.89 26.46
N SER A 196 14.47 -48.61 26.50
CA SER A 196 15.75 -48.08 25.98
C SER A 196 15.72 -47.89 24.47
N TYR A 197 15.10 -48.82 23.72
CA TYR A 197 14.94 -48.71 22.27
C TYR A 197 14.07 -47.49 21.89
N GLN A 198 12.92 -47.30 22.55
CA GLN A 198 12.05 -46.14 22.32
C GLN A 198 12.71 -44.80 22.68
N VAL A 199 13.58 -44.77 23.69
CA VAL A 199 14.36 -43.58 24.03
C VAL A 199 15.37 -43.27 22.94
N ALA A 200 16.12 -44.27 22.46
CA ALA A 200 17.11 -44.10 21.40
C ALA A 200 16.47 -43.61 20.08
N VAL A 201 15.37 -44.22 19.65
CA VAL A 201 14.65 -43.81 18.43
C VAL A 201 14.13 -42.38 18.51
N ARG A 202 13.62 -41.96 19.69
CA ARG A 202 13.18 -40.57 19.88
C ARG A 202 14.33 -39.59 19.85
N GLN A 203 15.47 -39.96 20.46
CA GLN A 203 16.66 -39.12 20.47
C GLN A 203 17.20 -38.92 19.04
N GLU A 204 17.23 -39.99 18.24
CA GLU A 204 17.63 -39.90 16.83
C GLU A 204 16.70 -38.99 16.01
N ARG A 205 15.38 -39.13 16.19
CA ARG A 205 14.41 -38.24 15.52
C ARG A 205 14.51 -36.80 15.96
N TYR A 206 14.75 -36.56 17.25
CA TYR A 206 14.93 -35.22 17.78
C TYR A 206 16.16 -34.56 17.17
N LEU A 207 17.29 -35.29 17.11
CA LEU A 207 18.51 -34.81 16.47
C LEU A 207 18.28 -34.49 14.98
N LYS A 208 17.52 -35.33 14.27
CA LYS A 208 17.16 -35.09 12.87
C LYS A 208 16.26 -33.87 12.69
N LEU A 209 15.25 -33.70 13.54
CA LEU A 209 14.36 -32.53 13.52
C LEU A 209 15.15 -31.24 13.75
N HIS A 210 16.06 -31.28 14.72
CA HIS A 210 16.97 -30.18 15.04
C HIS A 210 17.87 -29.80 13.85
N GLN A 211 18.48 -30.78 13.17
CA GLN A 211 19.27 -30.52 11.96
C GLN A 211 18.45 -29.90 10.83
N LEU A 212 17.20 -30.33 10.65
CA LEU A 212 16.30 -29.76 9.66
C LEU A 212 15.91 -28.31 10.01
N ALA A 213 15.67 -28.03 11.29
CA ALA A 213 15.39 -26.69 11.77
C ALA A 213 16.60 -25.75 11.52
N GLN A 214 17.81 -26.20 11.84
CA GLN A 214 19.04 -25.45 11.55
C GLN A 214 19.21 -25.19 10.06
N LYS A 215 18.96 -26.19 9.20
CA LYS A 215 19.02 -26.01 7.75
C LYS A 215 17.98 -24.99 7.26
N LEU A 216 16.76 -25.02 7.79
CA LEU A 216 15.71 -24.07 7.42
C LEU A 216 16.07 -22.64 7.88
N ALA A 217 16.56 -22.48 9.11
CA ALA A 217 17.04 -21.21 9.65
C ALA A 217 18.21 -20.64 8.81
N GLU A 218 19.15 -21.48 8.38
CA GLU A 218 20.22 -21.07 7.46
C GLU A 218 19.68 -20.58 6.11
N LEU A 219 18.63 -21.19 5.57
CA LEU A 219 18.01 -20.73 4.32
C LEU A 219 17.34 -19.37 4.50
N TYR A 220 16.63 -19.16 5.61
CA TYR A 220 16.10 -17.84 5.96
C TYR A 220 17.21 -16.80 6.09
N TRP A 221 18.31 -17.15 6.76
CA TRP A 221 19.45 -16.25 6.90
C TRP A 221 20.15 -15.96 5.58
N LYS A 222 20.35 -16.98 4.72
CA LYS A 222 20.91 -16.79 3.37
C LYS A 222 20.00 -15.93 2.50
N SER A 223 18.68 -16.13 2.59
CA SER A 223 17.69 -15.30 1.90
C SER A 223 17.78 -13.86 2.39
N TYR A 224 17.84 -13.62 3.70
CA TYR A 224 18.08 -12.31 4.29
C TYR A 224 19.40 -11.69 3.82
N GLN A 225 20.49 -12.46 3.78
CA GLN A 225 21.81 -12.01 3.30
C GLN A 225 21.84 -11.74 1.79
N GLY A 226 21.01 -12.43 1.00
CA GLY A 226 20.88 -12.23 -0.44
C GLY A 226 19.94 -11.07 -0.80
N LEU A 227 18.94 -10.81 0.03
CA LEU A 227 18.07 -9.63 -0.04
C LEU A 227 18.75 -8.38 0.52
N SER A 228 19.67 -8.56 1.47
CA SER A 228 20.63 -7.54 1.85
C SER A 228 21.56 -7.30 0.67
N PRO A 229 21.56 -6.12 0.02
CA PRO A 229 22.52 -5.82 -1.01
C PRO A 229 23.90 -5.78 -0.33
N ARG A 230 24.68 -6.87 -0.41
CA ARG A 230 26.07 -6.83 0.05
C ARG A 230 26.80 -5.76 -0.77
N THR A 231 27.31 -4.78 -0.05
CA THR A 231 28.36 -3.85 -0.51
C THR A 231 28.01 -2.97 -1.71
N SER A 232 27.07 -2.06 -1.49
CA SER A 232 27.21 -0.69 -1.98
C SER A 232 26.51 0.21 -0.99
N THR A 233 27.24 0.72 0.01
CA THR A 233 26.94 2.01 0.66
C THR A 233 25.46 2.37 0.70
N THR A 234 24.62 1.55 1.31
CA THR A 234 23.42 2.06 1.96
C THR A 234 23.91 2.70 3.26
N SER A 235 24.54 3.87 3.10
CA SER A 235 24.02 4.99 3.88
C SER A 235 22.50 4.82 3.84
N LEU A 236 21.84 4.75 5.00
CA LEU A 236 20.43 5.14 5.15
C LEU A 236 20.09 6.01 3.94
N ILE A 237 19.16 5.63 3.07
CA ILE A 237 18.85 6.42 1.87
C ILE A 237 18.48 7.82 2.39
N ARG A 238 19.49 8.69 2.51
CA ARG A 238 19.39 10.06 3.04
C ARG A 238 18.80 10.95 1.95
N THR A 239 18.72 10.42 0.74
CA THR A 239 18.34 11.08 -0.49
C THR A 239 17.04 10.47 -0.99
N LEU A 240 16.01 11.29 -1.11
CA LEU A 240 14.75 10.89 -1.73
C LEU A 240 14.98 10.17 -3.08
N PRO A 241 14.14 9.20 -3.45
CA PRO A 241 14.23 8.53 -4.74
C PRO A 241 14.17 9.57 -5.87
N GLU A 242 14.95 9.35 -6.92
CA GLU A 242 14.90 10.20 -8.10
C GLU A 242 13.50 10.11 -8.72
N THR A 243 12.86 11.27 -8.90
CA THR A 243 11.53 11.37 -9.49
C THR A 243 11.61 12.32 -10.69
N PRO A 244 11.58 11.80 -11.93
CA PRO A 244 11.74 12.64 -13.11
C PRO A 244 10.55 13.60 -13.25
N TYR A 245 10.84 14.80 -13.73
CA TYR A 245 9.82 15.80 -14.04
C TYR A 245 9.20 15.50 -15.42
N VAL A 246 8.01 14.90 -15.44
CA VAL A 246 7.39 14.40 -16.69
C VAL A 246 6.40 15.35 -17.35
N VAL A 247 5.77 16.26 -16.59
CA VAL A 247 4.69 17.10 -17.15
C VAL A 247 5.21 18.17 -18.09
N GLY A 248 6.42 18.70 -17.89
CA GLY A 248 7.17 19.49 -18.89
C GLY A 248 6.33 20.50 -19.69
N LYS A 249 6.48 20.42 -21.02
CA LYS A 249 5.62 21.10 -22.01
C LYS A 249 4.32 20.33 -22.29
N GLY A 250 4.22 19.12 -21.77
CA GLY A 250 3.04 18.27 -21.76
C GLY A 250 3.43 16.80 -21.65
N THR A 251 2.46 15.96 -21.26
CA THR A 251 2.65 14.51 -21.14
C THR A 251 1.35 13.75 -21.42
N ILE A 252 1.45 12.46 -21.73
CA ILE A 252 0.29 11.60 -21.93
C ILE A 252 -0.25 11.16 -20.58
N ILE A 253 -1.58 11.24 -20.41
CA ILE A 253 -2.29 10.73 -19.24
C ILE A 253 -3.48 9.86 -19.66
N PRO A 254 -3.92 8.89 -18.84
CA PRO A 254 -5.18 8.21 -19.03
C PRO A 254 -6.31 9.23 -18.91
N ALA A 255 -7.22 9.20 -19.87
CA ALA A 255 -8.40 10.07 -19.96
C ALA A 255 -9.74 9.31 -20.07
N PRO A 256 -9.88 8.05 -19.60
CA PRO A 256 -11.14 7.35 -19.77
C PRO A 256 -12.23 7.93 -18.86
N GLN A 257 -13.48 7.57 -19.13
CA GLN A 257 -14.63 8.00 -18.34
C GLN A 257 -14.44 7.79 -16.81
N PRO A 258 -13.81 6.71 -16.31
CA PRO A 258 -13.58 6.58 -14.87
C PRO A 258 -12.70 7.68 -14.25
N VAL A 259 -11.74 8.24 -14.99
CA VAL A 259 -10.96 9.39 -14.52
C VAL A 259 -11.86 10.61 -14.39
N GLN A 260 -12.71 10.85 -15.38
CA GLN A 260 -13.67 11.96 -15.35
C GLN A 260 -14.66 11.81 -14.19
N ALA A 261 -15.12 10.59 -13.91
CA ALA A 261 -16.00 10.28 -12.79
C ALA A 261 -15.37 10.66 -11.45
N VAL A 262 -14.09 10.35 -11.23
CA VAL A 262 -13.37 10.70 -9.99
C VAL A 262 -13.21 12.22 -9.85
N LEU A 263 -12.84 12.90 -10.94
CA LEU A 263 -12.68 14.36 -10.92
C LEU A 263 -14.02 15.08 -10.70
N ALA A 264 -15.11 14.57 -11.27
CA ALA A 264 -16.47 15.05 -11.02
C ALA A 264 -16.87 14.80 -9.56
N ALA A 265 -16.59 13.61 -9.02
CA ALA A 265 -16.87 13.27 -7.63
C ALA A 265 -16.18 14.23 -6.64
N TYR A 266 -14.90 14.58 -6.89
CA TYR A 266 -14.15 15.52 -6.07
C TYR A 266 -14.68 16.96 -6.19
N SER A 267 -15.00 17.39 -7.42
CA SER A 267 -15.59 18.71 -7.68
C SER A 267 -16.96 18.87 -7.01
N ASN A 268 -17.78 17.82 -7.05
CA ASN A 268 -19.10 17.76 -6.43
C ASN A 268 -19.00 17.75 -4.90
N ALA A 269 -18.09 16.96 -4.34
CA ALA A 269 -17.84 16.92 -2.91
C ALA A 269 -17.49 18.32 -2.35
N GLN A 270 -16.61 19.05 -3.04
CA GLN A 270 -16.27 20.43 -2.69
C GLN A 270 -17.45 21.40 -2.83
N ALA A 271 -18.40 21.11 -3.73
CA ALA A 271 -19.60 21.91 -3.95
C ALA A 271 -20.73 21.61 -2.95
N GLY A 272 -20.55 20.65 -2.03
CA GLY A 272 -21.54 20.28 -1.02
C GLY A 272 -21.89 18.79 -0.98
N ALA A 273 -21.32 17.99 -1.89
CA ALA A 273 -21.56 16.55 -2.01
C ALA A 273 -23.04 16.18 -2.27
N GLU A 274 -23.76 17.01 -3.03
CA GLU A 274 -25.20 16.82 -3.29
C GLU A 274 -25.49 15.53 -4.08
N ASP A 275 -24.55 15.08 -4.92
CA ASP A 275 -24.71 13.88 -5.76
C ASP A 275 -24.03 12.63 -5.16
N TRP A 276 -23.55 12.72 -3.93
CA TRP A 276 -23.07 11.56 -3.19
C TRP A 276 -24.22 10.93 -2.40
N ASP A 277 -24.27 9.60 -2.37
CA ASP A 277 -25.25 8.84 -1.60
C ASP A 277 -24.59 7.69 -0.84
N THR A 278 -25.30 7.06 0.09
CA THR A 278 -24.85 5.83 0.77
C THR A 278 -25.38 4.61 0.04
N ILE A 279 -24.54 3.99 -0.79
CA ILE A 279 -24.89 2.76 -1.53
C ILE A 279 -24.11 1.60 -0.90
N LYS A 280 -24.81 0.51 -0.55
CA LYS A 280 -24.20 -0.65 0.15
C LYS A 280 -23.36 -0.23 1.38
N SER A 281 -23.89 0.72 2.15
CA SER A 281 -23.27 1.23 3.39
C SER A 281 -21.94 1.97 3.21
N VAL A 282 -21.62 2.46 2.01
CA VAL A 282 -20.45 3.31 1.76
C VAL A 282 -20.82 4.57 0.97
N PRO A 283 -20.18 5.72 1.23
CA PRO A 283 -20.35 6.91 0.40
C PRO A 283 -19.95 6.61 -1.04
N THR A 284 -20.87 6.88 -1.96
CA THR A 284 -20.76 6.52 -3.37
C THR A 284 -21.24 7.68 -4.24
N PHE A 285 -20.41 8.07 -5.20
CA PHE A 285 -20.79 8.96 -6.30
C PHE A 285 -20.99 8.14 -7.58
N VAL A 286 -22.10 8.35 -8.28
CA VAL A 286 -22.44 7.59 -9.49
C VAL A 286 -22.35 8.49 -10.71
N TYR A 287 -21.50 8.12 -11.66
CA TYR A 287 -21.27 8.86 -12.89
C TYR A 287 -21.73 8.06 -14.11
N ASN A 288 -22.86 8.45 -14.69
CA ASN A 288 -23.51 7.77 -15.80
C ASN A 288 -23.25 8.50 -17.13
N LYS A 289 -22.81 7.76 -18.16
CA LYS A 289 -22.69 8.22 -19.55
C LYS A 289 -23.23 7.17 -20.51
N GLU A 290 -23.36 7.53 -21.78
CA GLU A 290 -23.91 6.65 -22.84
C GLU A 290 -23.16 5.31 -22.96
N ASN A 291 -21.86 5.29 -22.70
CA ASN A 291 -20.97 4.13 -22.81
C ASN A 291 -20.82 3.33 -21.51
N GLY A 292 -21.47 3.74 -20.42
CA GLY A 292 -21.53 2.98 -19.17
C GLY A 292 -21.55 3.84 -17.90
N THR A 293 -21.38 3.16 -16.78
CA THR A 293 -21.45 3.74 -15.44
C THR A 293 -20.12 3.58 -14.72
N THR A 294 -19.76 4.57 -13.92
CA THR A 294 -18.65 4.47 -12.96
C THR A 294 -19.12 4.87 -11.58
N HIS A 295 -18.86 4.01 -10.61
CA HIS A 295 -19.06 4.30 -9.20
C HIS A 295 -17.73 4.67 -8.56
N VAL A 296 -17.68 5.80 -7.89
CA VAL A 296 -16.56 6.23 -7.06
C VAL A 296 -16.98 6.04 -5.61
N GLU A 297 -16.33 5.13 -4.91
CA GLU A 297 -16.72 4.69 -3.57
C GLU A 297 -15.63 5.04 -2.57
N PHE A 298 -16.01 5.52 -1.39
CA PHE A 298 -15.09 5.70 -0.26
C PHE A 298 -15.22 4.52 0.69
N ARG A 299 -14.14 3.75 0.86
CA ARG A 299 -14.12 2.54 1.69
C ARG A 299 -13.08 2.65 2.80
N PRO A 300 -13.22 1.90 3.91
CA PRO A 300 -12.18 1.80 4.92
C PRO A 300 -10.85 1.33 4.33
N SER A 301 -9.74 1.80 4.90
CA SER A 301 -8.39 1.39 4.46
C SER A 301 -8.17 -0.10 4.64
N ASP A 302 -8.68 -0.66 5.74
CA ASP A 302 -8.68 -2.10 6.03
C ASP A 302 -10.03 -2.72 5.60
N PRO A 303 -10.04 -3.62 4.60
CA PRO A 303 -11.25 -4.32 4.16
C PRO A 303 -11.96 -5.13 5.26
N SER A 304 -11.25 -5.50 6.34
CA SER A 304 -11.82 -6.23 7.48
C SER A 304 -12.58 -5.32 8.45
N THR A 305 -12.46 -4.00 8.31
CA THR A 305 -13.15 -3.03 9.16
C THR A 305 -14.67 -3.15 9.00
N GLN A 306 -15.36 -3.37 10.11
CA GLN A 306 -16.82 -3.42 10.13
C GLN A 306 -17.42 -2.04 9.79
N LEU A 307 -18.37 -2.02 8.85
CA LEU A 307 -19.08 -0.80 8.44
C LEU A 307 -20.17 -0.44 9.46
N ASP A 308 -19.76 0.10 10.60
CA ASP A 308 -20.66 0.69 11.59
C ASP A 308 -20.96 2.17 11.30
N ASN A 309 -21.90 2.76 12.04
CA ASN A 309 -22.30 4.15 11.85
C ASN A 309 -21.13 5.14 12.04
N ALA A 310 -20.20 4.85 12.96
CA ALA A 310 -19.04 5.69 13.22
C ALA A 310 -18.07 5.69 12.03
N THR A 311 -17.81 4.51 11.47
CA THR A 311 -16.99 4.33 10.27
C THR A 311 -17.63 5.03 9.07
N ILE A 312 -18.93 4.86 8.86
CA ILE A 312 -19.66 5.55 7.78
C ILE A 312 -19.58 7.07 7.93
N GLN A 313 -19.74 7.61 9.15
CA GLN A 313 -19.59 9.04 9.42
C GLN A 313 -18.16 9.53 9.15
N SER A 314 -17.15 8.73 9.51
CA SER A 314 -15.74 9.02 9.20
C SER A 314 -15.49 9.07 7.70
N LEU A 315 -16.04 8.11 6.93
CA LEU A 315 -15.94 8.10 5.47
C LEU A 315 -16.61 9.34 4.85
N TRP A 316 -17.81 9.72 5.34
CA TRP A 316 -18.47 10.96 4.92
C TRP A 316 -17.67 12.22 5.27
N SER A 317 -16.98 12.22 6.42
CA SER A 317 -16.06 13.32 6.78
C SER A 317 -14.92 13.44 5.76
N GLN A 318 -14.34 12.32 5.33
CA GLN A 318 -13.32 12.31 4.29
C GLN A 318 -13.85 12.78 2.93
N VAL A 319 -15.06 12.35 2.54
CA VAL A 319 -15.71 12.83 1.30
C VAL A 319 -15.85 14.35 1.31
N ARG A 320 -16.31 14.95 2.40
CA ARG A 320 -16.47 16.41 2.51
C ARG A 320 -15.15 17.19 2.47
N GLN A 321 -14.01 16.51 2.61
CA GLN A 321 -12.67 17.12 2.48
C GLN A 321 -12.09 17.00 1.07
N LEU A 322 -12.76 16.27 0.17
CA LEU A 322 -12.33 16.18 -1.24
C LEU A 322 -12.48 17.53 -1.92
N SER A 323 -11.52 17.84 -2.79
CA SER A 323 -11.37 19.15 -3.40
C SER A 323 -10.72 19.08 -4.78
N ASP A 324 -10.67 20.22 -5.44
CA ASP A 324 -9.88 20.39 -6.65
C ASP A 324 -8.38 20.09 -6.46
N ILE A 325 -7.82 20.16 -5.25
CA ILE A 325 -6.42 19.75 -5.01
C ILE A 325 -6.27 18.23 -5.17
N ASP A 326 -7.24 17.45 -4.69
CA ASP A 326 -7.27 16.00 -4.91
C ASP A 326 -7.31 15.70 -6.41
N GLY A 327 -8.05 16.49 -7.20
CA GLY A 327 -8.01 16.37 -8.67
C GLY A 327 -6.63 16.61 -9.28
N ASP A 328 -5.88 17.60 -8.79
CA ASP A 328 -4.52 17.89 -9.28
C ASP A 328 -3.54 16.77 -8.92
N VAL A 329 -3.62 16.29 -7.67
CA VAL A 329 -2.77 15.20 -7.17
C VAL A 329 -3.01 13.93 -7.99
N LEU A 330 -4.27 13.59 -8.29
CA LEU A 330 -4.61 12.42 -9.10
C LEU A 330 -4.01 12.54 -10.50
N ILE A 331 -4.21 13.68 -11.17
CA ILE A 331 -3.68 13.89 -12.52
C ILE A 331 -2.14 13.85 -12.53
N ALA A 332 -1.49 14.44 -11.52
CA ALA A 332 -0.04 14.35 -11.35
C ALA A 332 0.44 12.90 -11.20
N MET A 333 -0.27 12.09 -10.40
CA MET A 333 0.04 10.67 -10.22
C MET A 333 -0.17 9.87 -11.50
N LEU A 334 -1.24 10.14 -12.24
CA LEU A 334 -1.49 9.46 -13.50
C LEU A 334 -0.44 9.82 -14.56
N ALA A 335 -0.01 11.09 -14.62
CA ALA A 335 1.10 11.52 -15.47
C ALA A 335 2.41 10.81 -15.11
N GLN A 336 2.74 10.78 -13.82
CA GLN A 336 3.95 10.13 -13.34
C GLN A 336 3.92 8.62 -13.64
N ALA A 337 2.79 7.94 -13.42
CA ALA A 337 2.65 6.51 -13.64
C ALA A 337 2.74 6.09 -15.12
N ILE A 338 2.49 7.00 -16.07
CA ILE A 338 2.62 6.70 -17.50
C ILE A 338 4.02 7.00 -18.03
N ALA A 339 4.65 8.07 -17.54
CA ALA A 339 5.86 8.61 -18.16
C ALA A 339 7.14 8.33 -17.38
N ALA A 340 7.06 8.02 -16.08
CA ALA A 340 8.24 7.73 -15.28
C ALA A 340 8.68 6.26 -15.42
N PRO A 341 9.97 5.95 -15.24
CA PRO A 341 10.43 4.57 -15.14
C PRO A 341 9.76 3.85 -13.97
N HIS A 342 9.34 2.61 -14.21
CA HIS A 342 8.85 1.70 -13.19
C HIS A 342 10.03 0.99 -12.52
N ASP A 343 9.91 0.71 -11.23
CA ASP A 343 10.86 -0.14 -10.51
C ASP A 343 10.65 -1.63 -10.79
N GLU A 344 11.52 -2.48 -10.22
CA GLU A 344 11.50 -3.94 -10.41
C GLU A 344 10.19 -4.62 -10.00
N LYS A 345 9.39 -3.96 -9.15
CA LYS A 345 8.09 -4.44 -8.67
C LYS A 345 6.94 -3.68 -9.35
N ASP A 346 7.20 -3.08 -10.50
CA ASP A 346 6.22 -2.33 -11.30
C ASP A 346 5.59 -1.13 -10.55
N GLY A 347 6.32 -0.56 -9.59
CA GLY A 347 5.91 0.63 -8.84
C GLY A 347 6.52 1.90 -9.39
N VAL A 348 5.89 3.04 -9.10
CA VAL A 348 6.39 4.37 -9.47
C VAL A 348 6.49 5.25 -8.23
N TRP A 349 7.57 6.03 -8.15
CA TRP A 349 7.77 7.03 -7.10
C TRP A 349 7.27 8.41 -7.53
N ILE A 350 6.65 9.11 -6.59
CA ILE A 350 6.32 10.53 -6.70
C ILE A 350 6.59 11.24 -5.37
N THR A 351 7.06 12.48 -5.42
CA THR A 351 7.28 13.30 -4.22
C THR A 351 6.26 14.43 -4.12
N GLY A 352 5.95 14.86 -2.89
CA GLY A 352 5.06 16.00 -2.67
C GLY A 352 5.61 17.27 -3.31
N LYS A 353 6.94 17.43 -3.32
CA LYS A 353 7.60 18.55 -4.00
C LYS A 353 7.37 18.54 -5.50
N LEU A 354 7.43 17.37 -6.13
CA LEU A 354 7.20 17.22 -7.56
C LEU A 354 5.74 17.53 -7.93
N ILE A 355 4.78 17.10 -7.11
CA ILE A 355 3.36 17.44 -7.29
C ILE A 355 3.15 18.97 -7.21
N LEU A 356 3.78 19.64 -6.24
CA LEU A 356 3.72 21.09 -6.13
C LEU A 356 4.39 21.79 -7.32
N ASP A 357 5.51 21.26 -7.81
CA ASP A 357 6.19 21.77 -9.01
C ASP A 357 5.28 21.62 -10.26
N TYR A 358 4.57 20.49 -10.42
CA TYR A 358 3.58 20.32 -11.49
C TYR A 358 2.42 21.31 -11.40
N ARG A 359 2.00 21.67 -10.19
CA ARG A 359 0.98 22.71 -9.93
C ARG A 359 1.53 24.13 -10.06
N GLY A 360 2.80 24.31 -10.45
CA GLY A 360 3.41 25.64 -10.61
C GLY A 360 3.62 26.38 -9.29
N ILE A 361 3.48 25.70 -8.15
CA ILE A 361 3.74 26.30 -6.83
C ILE A 361 5.24 26.47 -6.69
N SER A 362 5.68 27.70 -6.44
CA SER A 362 7.12 28.00 -6.37
C SER A 362 7.68 27.70 -4.98
N PRO A 363 8.87 27.06 -4.90
CA PRO A 363 9.53 26.82 -3.63
C PRO A 363 9.97 28.13 -2.97
N ILE A 364 10.11 28.10 -1.66
CA ILE A 364 10.70 29.19 -0.87
C ILE A 364 12.16 29.36 -1.29
N MET A 365 12.55 30.58 -1.65
CA MET A 365 13.94 30.94 -1.92
C MET A 365 14.51 31.71 -0.72
N LYS A 366 15.63 31.23 -0.15
CA LYS A 366 16.36 31.93 0.92
C LYS A 366 17.68 32.48 0.39
N ARG A 367 18.06 33.68 0.84
CA ARG A 367 19.40 34.23 0.56
C ARG A 367 20.39 33.68 1.57
N GLU A 368 21.47 33.08 1.09
CA GLU A 368 22.61 32.66 1.90
C GLU A 368 23.90 33.07 1.18
N ASN A 369 24.78 33.80 1.86
CA ASN A 369 26.04 34.32 1.30
C ASN A 369 25.87 35.07 -0.04
N GLY A 370 24.80 35.86 -0.17
CA GLY A 370 24.51 36.64 -1.38
C GLY A 370 23.91 35.84 -2.55
N LYS A 371 23.80 34.51 -2.45
CA LYS A 371 23.15 33.65 -3.46
C LYS A 371 21.76 33.23 -3.00
N LEU A 372 20.82 33.16 -3.95
CA LEU A 372 19.51 32.57 -3.69
C LEU A 372 19.62 31.04 -3.74
N ARG A 373 19.21 30.37 -2.65
CA ARG A 373 19.09 28.91 -2.59
C ARG A 373 17.64 28.50 -2.41
N ARG A 374 17.29 27.35 -2.98
CA ARG A 374 15.99 26.70 -2.79
C ARG A 374 15.92 26.15 -1.37
N ALA A 375 14.94 26.60 -0.59
CA ALA A 375 14.69 26.17 0.79
C ALA A 375 13.53 25.17 0.92
N GLY A 376 13.05 24.62 -0.20
CA GLY A 376 11.92 23.69 -0.26
C GLY A 376 10.57 24.38 -0.43
N HIS A 377 9.49 23.60 -0.35
CA HIS A 377 8.12 24.11 -0.36
C HIS A 377 7.63 24.37 1.06
N ARG A 378 6.51 25.08 1.20
CA ARG A 378 5.91 25.31 2.52
C ARG A 378 5.40 23.98 3.09
N GLN A 379 5.42 23.84 4.41
CA GLN A 379 5.02 22.58 5.06
C GLN A 379 3.51 22.35 4.92
N GLU A 380 2.72 23.41 4.96
CA GLU A 380 1.28 23.37 4.73
C GLU A 380 0.93 22.82 3.33
N ASP A 381 1.65 23.24 2.29
CA ASP A 381 1.43 22.77 0.92
C ASP A 381 1.74 21.26 0.80
N LEU A 382 2.80 20.80 1.48
CA LEU A 382 3.14 19.38 1.54
C LEU A 382 2.11 18.59 2.34
N ALA A 383 1.54 19.19 3.40
CA ALA A 383 0.55 18.55 4.26
C ALA A 383 -0.76 18.34 3.51
N ASP A 384 -1.16 19.33 2.71
CA ASP A 384 -2.31 19.23 1.83
C ASP A 384 -2.15 18.09 0.81
N VAL A 385 -0.98 17.98 0.17
CA VAL A 385 -0.67 16.87 -0.74
C VAL A 385 -0.73 15.53 0.00
N ALA A 386 -0.15 15.43 1.20
CA ALA A 386 -0.19 14.21 1.99
C ALA A 386 -1.62 13.80 2.39
N ALA A 387 -2.46 14.79 2.74
CA ALA A 387 -3.87 14.55 3.05
C ALA A 387 -4.65 14.06 1.82
N CYS A 388 -4.39 14.63 0.64
CA CYS A 388 -4.96 14.14 -0.63
C CYS A 388 -4.57 12.68 -0.88
N MET A 389 -3.28 12.34 -0.75
CA MET A 389 -2.79 10.97 -0.94
C MET A 389 -3.49 9.98 0.01
N SER A 390 -3.68 10.36 1.27
CA SER A 390 -4.38 9.54 2.26
C SER A 390 -5.86 9.34 1.96
N ARG A 391 -6.54 10.35 1.39
CA ARG A 391 -7.94 10.21 0.95
C ARG A 391 -8.05 9.32 -0.29
N MET A 392 -7.13 9.47 -1.24
CA MET A 392 -7.12 8.67 -2.46
C MET A 392 -6.89 7.18 -2.22
N SER A 393 -6.08 6.81 -1.21
CA SER A 393 -5.89 5.39 -0.87
C SER A 393 -7.19 4.70 -0.39
N ASN A 394 -8.19 5.49 0.03
CA ASN A 394 -9.52 5.00 0.43
C ASN A 394 -10.55 5.06 -0.70
N THR A 395 -10.17 5.60 -1.86
CA THR A 395 -11.05 5.69 -3.02
C THR A 395 -11.02 4.38 -3.82
N TRP A 396 -12.19 3.83 -4.10
CA TRP A 396 -12.40 2.68 -4.97
C TRP A 396 -13.18 3.10 -6.21
N ILE A 397 -12.94 2.40 -7.31
CA ILE A 397 -13.68 2.57 -8.56
C ILE A 397 -14.31 1.24 -8.93
N ARG A 398 -15.62 1.25 -9.20
CA ARG A 398 -16.32 0.20 -9.93
C ARG A 398 -16.71 0.73 -11.32
N VAL A 399 -16.13 0.15 -12.35
CA VAL A 399 -16.40 0.48 -13.76
C VAL A 399 -17.33 -0.55 -14.35
N GLU A 400 -18.38 -0.11 -15.02
CA GLU A 400 -19.33 -0.92 -15.79
C GLU A 400 -19.52 -0.27 -17.16
N GLN A 401 -18.68 -0.63 -18.14
CA GLN A 401 -18.59 0.05 -19.45
C GLN A 401 -18.53 -0.91 -20.62
N TRP A 402 -19.07 -0.50 -21.77
CA TRP A 402 -18.93 -1.24 -23.01
C TRP A 402 -17.53 -1.03 -23.60
N ILE A 403 -16.81 -2.13 -23.88
CA ILE A 403 -15.48 -2.11 -24.51
C ILE A 403 -15.42 -3.06 -25.72
N GLU A 404 -14.49 -2.79 -26.64
CA GLU A 404 -14.24 -3.58 -27.84
C GLU A 404 -13.19 -4.69 -27.57
N ASP A 405 -13.42 -5.89 -28.10
CA ASP A 405 -12.50 -7.03 -27.97
C ASP A 405 -11.36 -6.95 -29.01
N ASP A 406 -10.13 -6.82 -28.52
CA ASP A 406 -8.94 -6.52 -29.34
C ASP A 406 -8.10 -7.77 -29.68
N ARG A 407 -8.78 -8.91 -29.93
CA ARG A 407 -8.13 -10.23 -30.16
C ARG A 407 -7.17 -10.30 -31.35
N GLU A 408 -7.04 -9.26 -32.17
CA GLU A 408 -6.14 -9.26 -33.34
C GLU A 408 -4.64 -9.21 -33.00
N HIS A 409 -4.25 -8.82 -31.78
CA HIS A 409 -2.82 -8.78 -31.39
C HIS A 409 -2.24 -10.14 -30.99
N SER A 410 -3.04 -11.21 -30.93
CA SER A 410 -2.60 -12.54 -30.54
C SER A 410 -1.92 -13.35 -31.68
N GLY A 411 -1.01 -12.73 -32.46
CA GLY A 411 0.07 -13.38 -33.25
C GLY A 411 -0.21 -14.56 -34.20
N ARG A 412 -1.42 -15.10 -34.29
CA ARG A 412 -1.74 -16.35 -34.99
C ARG A 412 -3.21 -16.36 -35.42
N SER A 413 -3.55 -15.62 -36.47
CA SER A 413 -4.55 -16.13 -37.41
C SER A 413 -4.47 -15.44 -38.76
N LYS A 414 -3.75 -16.07 -39.69
CA LYS A 414 -3.91 -15.83 -41.12
C LYS A 414 -5.20 -16.51 -41.57
N SER A 415 -6.35 -15.86 -41.39
CA SER A 415 -7.58 -16.25 -42.10
C SER A 415 -8.52 -15.07 -42.25
N ARG A 416 -8.73 -14.68 -43.51
CA ARG A 416 -9.57 -13.60 -44.01
C ARG A 416 -11.07 -13.84 -43.73
N SER A 417 -11.49 -13.60 -42.50
CA SER A 417 -12.89 -13.33 -42.20
C SER A 417 -12.91 -12.02 -41.42
N LYS A 418 -13.44 -10.97 -42.06
CA LYS A 418 -13.67 -9.64 -41.49
C LYS A 418 -14.74 -9.76 -40.41
N LYS A 419 -14.36 -10.33 -39.27
CA LYS A 419 -15.27 -10.60 -38.15
C LYS A 419 -15.48 -9.27 -37.45
N GLU A 420 -16.73 -8.80 -37.42
CA GLU A 420 -17.06 -7.54 -36.76
C GLU A 420 -16.52 -7.52 -35.32
N PRO A 421 -15.96 -6.39 -34.86
CA PRO A 421 -15.45 -6.26 -33.50
C PRO A 421 -16.59 -6.54 -32.53
N LYS A 422 -16.34 -7.43 -31.56
CA LYS A 422 -17.33 -7.77 -30.55
C LYS A 422 -17.24 -6.77 -29.40
N THR A 423 -18.35 -6.14 -29.06
CA THR A 423 -18.49 -5.33 -27.85
C THR A 423 -18.98 -6.21 -26.70
N TYR A 424 -18.44 -6.00 -25.49
CA TYR A 424 -18.94 -6.64 -24.28
C TYR A 424 -18.97 -5.66 -23.11
N LEU A 425 -19.83 -5.95 -22.14
CA LEU A 425 -19.90 -5.21 -20.89
C LEU A 425 -18.69 -5.61 -20.03
N TYR A 426 -17.80 -4.66 -19.80
CA TYR A 426 -16.65 -4.81 -18.92
C TYR A 426 -17.00 -4.26 -17.54
N THR A 427 -16.90 -5.14 -16.55
CA THR A 427 -17.04 -4.80 -15.14
C THR A 427 -15.72 -5.01 -14.42
N ARG A 428 -15.21 -3.98 -13.75
CA ARG A 428 -14.02 -4.11 -12.89
C ARG A 428 -14.13 -3.23 -11.66
N GLU A 429 -13.63 -3.76 -10.56
CA GLU A 429 -13.57 -3.06 -9.28
C GLU A 429 -12.14 -3.09 -8.76
N SER A 430 -11.59 -1.94 -8.37
CA SER A 430 -10.29 -1.87 -7.71
C SER A 430 -10.10 -0.53 -7.01
N ARG A 431 -9.09 -0.42 -6.14
CA ARG A 431 -8.64 0.86 -5.59
C ARG A 431 -8.27 1.83 -6.70
N LEU A 432 -8.43 3.12 -6.47
CA LEU A 432 -7.97 4.18 -7.38
C LEU A 432 -6.45 4.07 -7.59
N ILE A 433 -5.72 3.98 -6.48
CA ILE A 433 -4.26 3.84 -6.39
C ILE A 433 -3.91 2.87 -5.26
N ASN A 434 -2.81 2.14 -5.42
CA ASN A 434 -2.23 1.26 -4.40
C ASN A 434 -0.91 1.86 -3.92
N VAL A 435 -0.91 2.52 -2.77
CA VAL A 435 0.33 3.00 -2.14
C VAL A 435 1.01 1.83 -1.42
N THR A 436 2.26 1.59 -1.76
CA THR A 436 3.06 0.46 -1.24
C THR A 436 4.12 0.91 -0.26
N ASP A 437 4.72 2.09 -0.46
CA ASP A 437 5.74 2.64 0.42
C ASP A 437 5.53 4.15 0.63
N ILE A 438 5.87 4.63 1.82
CA ILE A 438 5.75 6.05 2.21
C ILE A 438 7.04 6.50 2.88
N ILE A 439 7.64 7.59 2.38
CA ILE A 439 8.76 8.26 3.05
C ILE A 439 8.22 9.44 3.85
N ARG A 440 8.52 9.46 5.15
CA ARG A 440 8.14 10.53 6.07
C ARG A 440 9.32 11.43 6.41
N GLN A 441 9.08 12.73 6.46
CA GLN A 441 10.00 13.72 6.99
C GLN A 441 9.59 14.04 8.43
N HIS A 442 10.55 13.94 9.35
CA HIS A 442 10.37 14.27 10.76
C HIS A 442 10.97 15.65 11.04
N GLU A 443 10.24 16.47 11.79
CA GLU A 443 10.79 17.73 12.27
C GLU A 443 11.60 17.49 13.55
N LEU A 444 12.91 17.75 13.48
CA LEU A 444 13.76 17.75 14.66
C LEU A 444 13.55 19.08 15.39
N GLN A 445 12.65 19.10 16.38
CA GLN A 445 12.59 20.23 17.31
C GLN A 445 13.86 20.22 18.16
N GLN A 446 14.81 21.10 17.88
CA GLN A 446 15.87 21.41 18.83
C GLN A 446 15.26 22.22 19.98
N ILE A 447 14.75 21.53 21.00
CA ILE A 447 14.40 22.16 22.27
C ILE A 447 15.69 22.28 23.10
N ASN A 448 16.26 23.48 23.18
CA ASN A 448 17.31 23.87 24.14
C ASN A 448 18.43 22.83 24.38
N GLY A 449 19.13 22.39 23.34
CA GLY A 449 20.34 21.56 23.48
C GLY A 449 20.10 20.14 24.02
N LYS A 450 18.84 19.69 24.14
CA LYS A 450 18.53 18.27 24.42
C LYS A 450 18.56 17.48 23.10
N PRO A 451 19.02 16.22 23.13
CA PRO A 451 18.94 15.35 21.95
C PRO A 451 17.49 15.26 21.47
N PRO A 452 17.25 15.08 20.15
CA PRO A 452 15.91 14.91 19.62
C PRO A 452 15.19 13.78 20.37
N MET A 453 13.94 13.99 20.77
CA MET A 453 13.12 12.92 21.34
C MET A 453 13.09 11.73 20.36
N GLU A 454 13.20 10.50 20.89
CA GLU A 454 13.23 9.25 20.13
C GLU A 454 11.99 9.04 19.24
N GLN A 455 10.89 9.75 19.52
CA GLN A 455 9.67 9.76 18.70
C GLN A 455 9.31 11.19 18.29
N PRO A 456 9.57 11.59 17.03
CA PRO A 456 9.20 12.91 16.54
C PRO A 456 7.66 13.03 16.50
N GLN A 457 7.10 13.98 17.25
CA GLN A 457 5.65 14.20 17.33
C GLN A 457 5.01 14.60 16.00
N ASN A 458 5.77 15.21 15.09
CA ASN A 458 5.28 15.68 13.80
C ASN A 458 6.07 15.02 12.65
N SER A 459 5.46 14.02 12.00
CA SER A 459 5.97 13.43 10.77
C SER A 459 5.01 13.67 9.62
N ILE A 460 5.54 14.12 8.48
CA ILE A 460 4.76 14.39 7.27
C ILE A 460 5.21 13.45 6.16
N ALA A 461 4.28 12.81 5.48
CA ALA A 461 4.59 12.02 4.29
C ALA A 461 5.01 12.94 3.14
N ILE A 462 6.16 12.67 2.52
CA ILE A 462 6.74 13.54 1.48
C ILE A 462 7.06 12.82 0.17
N ALA A 463 7.03 11.48 0.16
CA ALA A 463 7.12 10.69 -1.05
C ALA A 463 6.33 9.38 -0.92
N TRP A 464 5.85 8.90 -2.05
CA TRP A 464 5.01 7.72 -2.13
C TRP A 464 5.46 6.86 -3.30
N ARG A 465 5.56 5.55 -3.04
CA ARG A 465 5.65 4.52 -4.07
C ARG A 465 4.26 3.95 -4.26
N TYR A 466 3.79 3.88 -5.50
CA TYR A 466 2.43 3.44 -5.77
C TYR A 466 2.28 2.77 -7.14
N GLN A 467 1.13 2.13 -7.32
CA GLN A 467 0.63 1.61 -8.58
C GLN A 467 -0.76 2.17 -8.86
N VAL A 468 -1.10 2.39 -10.12
CA VAL A 468 -2.47 2.75 -10.49
C VAL A 468 -3.34 1.51 -10.38
N GLY A 469 -4.58 1.69 -9.92
CA GLY A 469 -5.55 0.61 -9.86
C GLY A 469 -5.78 -0.06 -11.20
N SER A 470 -6.08 -1.35 -11.12
CA SER A 470 -6.24 -2.23 -12.27
C SER A 470 -7.43 -1.83 -13.19
N TRP A 471 -8.34 -0.98 -12.70
CA TRP A 471 -9.43 -0.37 -13.48
C TRP A 471 -8.95 0.36 -14.75
N VAL A 472 -7.72 0.87 -14.78
CA VAL A 472 -7.21 1.68 -15.90
C VAL A 472 -6.74 0.85 -17.09
N GLU A 473 -6.35 -0.41 -16.86
CA GLU A 473 -5.62 -1.25 -17.83
C GLU A 473 -6.24 -1.31 -19.23
N PRO A 474 -7.55 -1.53 -19.41
CA PRO A 474 -8.13 -1.63 -20.76
C PRO A 474 -8.01 -0.34 -21.56
N PHE A 475 -7.80 0.80 -20.89
CA PHE A 475 -7.84 2.12 -21.50
C PHE A 475 -6.44 2.64 -21.87
N LEU A 476 -5.37 1.91 -21.56
CA LEU A 476 -4.00 2.33 -21.85
C LEU A 476 -3.53 1.93 -23.24
N GLN A 477 -4.08 0.84 -23.79
CA GLN A 477 -3.61 0.22 -25.04
C GLN A 477 -4.79 -0.28 -25.89
N GLY A 478 -4.51 -0.62 -27.15
CA GLY A 478 -5.48 -1.26 -28.04
C GLY A 478 -6.64 -0.36 -28.52
N ALA A 479 -7.71 -0.98 -29.02
CA ALA A 479 -8.92 -0.34 -29.53
C ALA A 479 -9.63 0.53 -28.48
N ASN A 480 -9.47 0.20 -27.19
CA ASN A 480 -10.08 0.95 -26.09
C ASN A 480 -9.18 2.07 -25.54
N ARG A 481 -8.02 2.34 -26.17
CA ARG A 481 -7.05 3.33 -25.70
C ARG A 481 -7.65 4.74 -25.60
N GLN A 482 -7.78 5.23 -24.37
CA GLN A 482 -8.33 6.54 -24.03
C GLN A 482 -7.31 7.33 -23.22
N VAL A 483 -6.43 8.05 -23.92
CA VAL A 483 -5.40 8.91 -23.32
C VAL A 483 -5.51 10.35 -23.84
N ALA A 484 -5.16 11.32 -23.00
CA ALA A 484 -5.10 12.75 -23.33
C ALA A 484 -3.68 13.30 -23.18
N TRP A 485 -3.42 14.42 -23.84
CA TRP A 485 -2.21 15.23 -23.67
C TRP A 485 -2.46 16.29 -22.60
N LEU A 486 -1.83 16.12 -21.44
CA LEU A 486 -1.89 17.03 -20.31
C LEU A 486 -0.87 18.16 -20.50
N LEU A 487 -1.33 19.41 -20.48
CA LEU A 487 -0.48 20.59 -20.39
C LEU A 487 -0.29 20.99 -18.92
N GLN A 488 0.91 21.42 -18.52
CA GLN A 488 1.20 21.85 -17.14
C GLN A 488 0.22 22.93 -16.64
N GLN A 489 -0.20 23.83 -17.54
CA GLN A 489 -1.11 24.92 -17.21
C GLN A 489 -2.43 24.45 -16.59
N VAL A 490 -2.90 23.25 -16.98
CA VAL A 490 -4.14 22.65 -16.42
C VAL A 490 -4.03 22.44 -14.91
N LEU A 491 -2.84 22.08 -14.42
CA LEU A 491 -2.56 21.89 -12.99
C LEU A 491 -2.25 23.22 -12.27
N SER A 492 -1.82 24.24 -13.03
CA SER A 492 -1.25 25.48 -12.48
C SER A 492 -2.28 26.52 -12.04
N TYR A 493 -3.54 26.39 -12.46
CA TYR A 493 -4.61 27.25 -11.95
C TYR A 493 -4.75 27.13 -10.44
N ASP A 494 -5.11 28.21 -9.77
CA ASP A 494 -5.38 28.20 -8.32
C ASP A 494 -6.73 27.50 -8.03
N PRO A 495 -6.77 26.41 -7.23
CA PRO A 495 -8.02 25.69 -6.94
C PRO A 495 -9.05 26.51 -6.16
N TYR A 496 -8.65 27.57 -5.46
CA TYR A 496 -9.50 28.42 -4.64
C TYR A 496 -9.99 29.67 -5.39
N HIS A 497 -9.13 30.27 -6.22
CA HIS A 497 -9.44 31.53 -6.90
C HIS A 497 -9.82 31.35 -8.38
N GLU A 498 -9.35 30.28 -9.00
CA GLU A 498 -9.50 29.97 -10.43
C GLU A 498 -10.22 28.62 -10.63
N THR A 499 -11.17 28.30 -9.74
CA THR A 499 -11.95 27.04 -9.78
C THR A 499 -12.62 26.81 -11.14
N TRP A 500 -13.16 27.87 -11.76
CA TRP A 500 -13.79 27.78 -13.08
C TRP A 500 -12.78 27.38 -14.15
N GLU A 501 -11.66 28.09 -14.22
CA GLU A 501 -10.58 27.82 -15.16
C GLU A 501 -10.02 26.41 -14.96
N LYS A 502 -9.75 26.00 -13.72
CA LYS A 502 -9.23 24.68 -13.39
C LYS A 502 -10.15 23.55 -13.86
N ARG A 503 -11.43 23.61 -13.51
CA ARG A 503 -12.40 22.56 -13.87
C ARG A 503 -12.66 22.53 -15.38
N LEU A 504 -12.80 23.69 -16.03
CA LEU A 504 -12.96 23.79 -17.48
C LEU A 504 -11.70 23.28 -18.22
N ALA A 505 -10.51 23.63 -17.74
CA ALA A 505 -9.24 23.19 -18.34
C ALA A 505 -9.12 21.67 -18.32
N ARG A 506 -9.42 21.02 -17.19
CA ARG A 506 -9.47 19.55 -17.09
C ARG A 506 -10.50 18.96 -18.03
N TYR A 507 -11.72 19.50 -18.03
CA TYR A 507 -12.81 19.04 -18.89
C TYR A 507 -12.39 19.04 -20.37
N PHE A 508 -11.89 20.17 -20.87
CA PHE A 508 -11.52 20.27 -22.28
C PHE A 508 -10.29 19.44 -22.64
N THR A 509 -9.34 19.25 -21.70
CA THR A 509 -8.20 18.34 -21.91
C THR A 509 -8.68 16.93 -22.27
N PHE A 510 -9.71 16.42 -21.60
CA PHE A 510 -10.27 15.09 -21.89
C PHE A 510 -11.22 15.08 -23.10
N HIS A 511 -12.09 16.08 -23.22
CA HIS A 511 -13.11 16.09 -24.28
C HIS A 511 -12.55 16.39 -25.68
N MET A 512 -11.45 17.16 -25.78
CA MET A 512 -10.79 17.38 -27.08
C MET A 512 -10.24 16.08 -27.66
N ARG A 513 -9.77 15.15 -26.82
CA ARG A 513 -9.39 13.81 -27.27
C ARG A 513 -10.59 13.05 -27.82
N ILE A 514 -11.69 12.98 -27.08
CA ILE A 514 -12.89 12.21 -27.46
C ILE A 514 -13.45 12.68 -28.81
N ASN A 515 -13.36 13.98 -29.11
CA ASN A 515 -13.80 14.50 -30.39
C ASN A 515 -12.78 14.26 -31.52
N SER A 516 -11.47 14.28 -31.22
CA SER A 516 -10.42 13.98 -32.21
C SER A 516 -10.55 12.58 -32.81
N THR A 517 -10.94 11.56 -32.03
CA THR A 517 -11.16 10.19 -32.53
C THR A 517 -12.37 10.09 -33.45
N LYS A 518 -13.32 11.02 -33.36
CA LYS A 518 -14.49 11.14 -34.25
C LYS A 518 -14.24 12.09 -35.44
N GLY A 519 -13.01 12.51 -35.67
CA GLY A 519 -12.63 13.48 -36.71
C GLY A 519 -13.06 14.92 -36.41
N GLY A 520 -13.54 15.21 -35.20
CA GLY A 520 -14.02 16.51 -34.79
C GLY A 520 -12.94 17.34 -34.10
N VAL A 521 -12.60 18.50 -34.67
CA VAL A 521 -11.72 19.51 -34.06
C VAL A 521 -12.50 20.48 -33.15
N ILE A 522 -13.83 20.46 -33.29
CA ILE A 522 -14.77 21.37 -32.63
C ILE A 522 -15.62 20.59 -31.64
N ILE A 523 -15.76 21.13 -30.43
CA ILE A 523 -16.68 20.64 -29.40
C ILE A 523 -17.88 21.59 -29.36
N GLU A 524 -19.08 21.05 -29.51
CA GLU A 524 -20.32 21.78 -29.29
C GLU A 524 -21.04 21.24 -28.04
N ARG A 525 -21.34 22.11 -27.08
CA ARG A 525 -21.98 21.75 -25.80
C ARG A 525 -22.88 22.86 -25.29
N GLU A 526 -23.90 22.48 -24.54
CA GLU A 526 -24.75 23.42 -23.81
C GLU A 526 -24.01 23.93 -22.56
N VAL A 527 -24.08 25.25 -22.31
CA VAL A 527 -23.45 25.89 -21.14
C VAL A 527 -23.91 25.26 -19.83
N GLY A 528 -25.21 25.00 -19.70
CA GLY A 528 -25.81 24.41 -18.51
C GLY A 528 -25.27 23.02 -18.20
N LYS A 529 -25.10 22.18 -19.23
CA LYS A 529 -24.52 20.84 -19.05
C LYS A 529 -23.08 20.88 -18.56
N ILE A 530 -22.27 21.81 -19.07
CA ILE A 530 -20.89 22.01 -18.59
C ILE A 530 -20.90 22.47 -17.13
N ILE A 531 -21.74 23.45 -16.79
CA ILE A 531 -21.83 24.00 -15.43
C ILE A 531 -22.27 22.92 -14.43
N GLU A 532 -23.29 22.13 -14.79
CA GLU A 532 -23.81 21.03 -13.98
C GLU A 532 -22.75 19.94 -13.79
N GLU A 533 -22.16 19.45 -14.88
CA GLU A 533 -21.17 18.38 -14.87
C GLU A 533 -19.90 18.72 -14.07
N LEU A 534 -19.52 20.00 -14.06
CA LEU A 534 -18.35 20.49 -13.33
C LEU A 534 -18.71 21.05 -11.95
N SER A 535 -19.97 20.92 -11.52
CA SER A 535 -20.49 21.46 -10.27
C SER A 535 -20.09 22.93 -10.05
N LEU A 536 -20.18 23.75 -11.11
CA LEU A 536 -19.82 25.16 -11.08
C LEU A 536 -20.95 25.99 -10.47
N PRO A 537 -20.65 26.96 -9.59
CA PRO A 537 -21.66 27.68 -8.83
C PRO A 537 -22.48 28.62 -9.72
N VAL A 538 -23.81 28.50 -9.69
CA VAL A 538 -24.73 29.41 -10.39
C VAL A 538 -25.33 30.41 -9.42
N ASN A 539 -25.06 31.70 -9.62
CA ASN A 539 -25.71 32.75 -8.87
C ASN A 539 -27.09 33.06 -9.48
N GLN A 540 -28.14 32.47 -8.90
CA GLN A 540 -29.51 32.70 -9.34
C GLN A 540 -30.01 34.14 -9.06
N ARG A 541 -29.46 34.81 -8.04
CA ARG A 541 -29.85 36.18 -7.66
C ARG A 541 -29.26 37.22 -8.60
N ASP A 542 -28.04 36.96 -9.08
CA ASP A 542 -27.33 37.77 -10.07
C ASP A 542 -26.78 36.87 -11.20
N PRO A 543 -27.64 36.48 -12.16
CA PRO A 543 -27.25 35.62 -13.27
C PRO A 543 -26.16 36.22 -14.16
N ASP A 544 -26.10 37.54 -14.26
CA ASP A 544 -25.12 38.24 -15.09
C ASP A 544 -23.70 38.01 -14.57
N ARG A 545 -23.52 37.96 -13.25
CA ARG A 545 -22.24 37.58 -12.64
C ARG A 545 -21.81 36.16 -13.01
N THR A 546 -22.74 35.21 -13.07
CA THR A 546 -22.44 33.82 -13.49
C THR A 546 -21.98 33.79 -14.94
N ARG A 547 -22.72 34.46 -15.83
CA ARG A 547 -22.37 34.54 -17.25
C ARG A 547 -21.00 35.18 -17.46
N LYS A 548 -20.76 36.35 -16.87
CA LYS A 548 -19.46 37.04 -16.96
C LYS A 548 -18.32 36.20 -16.40
N ARG A 549 -18.56 35.42 -15.32
CA ARG A 549 -17.54 34.54 -14.75
C ARG A 549 -17.17 33.40 -15.71
N PHE A 550 -18.18 32.81 -16.36
CA PHE A 550 -18.00 31.78 -17.38
C PHE A 550 -17.22 32.32 -18.58
N GLU A 551 -17.67 33.44 -19.17
CA GLU A 551 -17.03 34.07 -20.33
C GLU A 551 -15.57 34.43 -20.00
N LYS A 552 -15.32 35.04 -18.83
CA LYS A 552 -13.96 35.34 -18.36
C LYS A 552 -13.07 34.09 -18.24
N ALA A 553 -13.61 32.97 -17.73
CA ALA A 553 -12.84 31.74 -17.61
C ALA A 553 -12.51 31.16 -19.00
N MET A 554 -13.46 31.18 -19.93
CA MET A 554 -13.23 30.74 -21.31
C MET A 554 -12.19 31.62 -22.03
N ASP A 555 -12.26 32.95 -21.87
CA ASP A 555 -11.27 33.88 -22.39
C ASP A 555 -9.87 33.61 -21.81
N ARG A 556 -9.80 33.27 -20.52
CA ARG A 556 -8.54 32.90 -19.86
C ARG A 556 -7.96 31.61 -20.43
N LEU A 557 -8.79 30.58 -20.64
CA LEU A 557 -8.39 29.34 -21.29
C LEU A 557 -7.87 29.56 -22.71
N GLN A 558 -8.48 30.49 -23.45
CA GLN A 558 -8.03 30.86 -24.79
C GLN A 558 -6.69 31.60 -24.75
N ALA A 559 -6.54 32.57 -23.84
CA ALA A 559 -5.29 33.31 -23.65
C ALA A 559 -4.12 32.39 -23.24
N ASP A 560 -4.42 31.35 -22.45
CA ASP A 560 -3.46 30.35 -22.00
C ASP A 560 -3.25 29.21 -23.02
N LEU A 561 -3.83 29.33 -24.22
CA LEU A 561 -3.71 28.40 -25.35
C LEU A 561 -4.21 26.97 -25.08
N LEU A 562 -5.04 26.78 -24.05
CA LEU A 562 -5.72 25.51 -23.78
C LEU A 562 -6.84 25.25 -24.79
N VAL A 563 -7.49 26.32 -25.25
CA VAL A 563 -8.42 26.32 -26.37
C VAL A 563 -7.96 27.34 -27.40
N SER A 564 -8.20 27.09 -28.68
CA SER A 564 -7.82 28.05 -29.73
C SER A 564 -8.86 29.16 -29.91
N GLU A 565 -10.13 28.79 -29.79
CA GLU A 565 -11.28 29.68 -29.96
C GLU A 565 -12.47 29.12 -29.19
N TRP A 566 -13.28 30.02 -28.63
CA TRP A 566 -14.62 29.69 -28.17
C TRP A 566 -15.62 30.76 -28.62
N ILE A 567 -16.80 30.34 -29.08
CA ILE A 567 -17.89 31.24 -29.49
C ILE A 567 -19.26 30.68 -29.10
N TYR A 568 -20.24 31.56 -28.90
CA TYR A 568 -21.64 31.15 -28.87
C TYR A 568 -22.08 30.67 -30.26
N ALA A 569 -22.82 29.57 -30.31
CA ALA A 569 -23.41 29.09 -31.56
C ALA A 569 -24.40 30.11 -32.12
N SER A 570 -24.40 30.27 -33.45
CA SER A 570 -25.18 31.30 -34.15
C SER A 570 -26.69 31.05 -34.16
N ASP A 571 -27.11 29.81 -33.90
CA ASP A 571 -28.49 29.35 -33.82
C ASP A 571 -29.11 29.51 -32.41
N ASN A 572 -28.34 30.02 -31.44
CA ASN A 572 -28.88 30.31 -30.11
C ASN A 572 -29.99 31.38 -30.19
N PRO A 573 -31.15 31.15 -29.54
CA PRO A 573 -32.25 32.11 -29.55
C PRO A 573 -31.87 33.37 -28.77
N PRO A 574 -32.37 34.56 -29.11
CA PRO A 574 -32.06 35.79 -28.37
C PRO A 574 -32.50 35.69 -26.90
N LEU A 575 -31.69 36.23 -25.98
CA LEU A 575 -32.04 36.23 -24.56
C LEU A 575 -33.29 37.07 -24.29
N PRO A 576 -34.26 36.57 -23.50
CA PRO A 576 -35.41 37.36 -23.09
C PRO A 576 -35.00 38.51 -22.15
N LYS A 577 -35.80 39.57 -22.08
CA LYS A 577 -35.50 40.74 -21.22
C LYS A 577 -35.47 40.44 -19.72
N ARG A 578 -36.17 39.39 -19.27
CA ARG A 578 -36.27 38.96 -17.86
C ARG A 578 -36.16 37.45 -17.78
N LYS A 579 -35.68 36.94 -16.64
CA LYS A 579 -35.53 35.50 -16.37
C LYS A 579 -34.78 34.77 -17.50
N TRP A 580 -33.70 35.36 -18.00
CA TRP A 580 -32.96 34.84 -19.14
C TRP A 580 -32.01 33.69 -18.79
N LEU A 581 -31.72 33.47 -17.50
CA LEU A 581 -30.78 32.44 -17.05
C LEU A 581 -31.10 31.04 -17.60
N PRO A 582 -32.34 30.52 -17.53
CA PRO A 582 -32.66 29.20 -18.11
C PRO A 582 -32.41 29.14 -19.61
N THR A 583 -32.70 30.22 -20.34
CA THR A 583 -32.42 30.31 -21.79
C THR A 583 -30.92 30.31 -22.07
N TRP A 584 -30.13 31.08 -21.30
CA TRP A 584 -28.66 31.12 -21.45
C TRP A 584 -28.00 29.79 -21.10
N LEU A 585 -28.50 29.06 -20.09
CA LEU A 585 -27.99 27.72 -19.77
C LEU A 585 -28.22 26.72 -20.91
N GLN A 586 -29.23 26.95 -21.76
CA GLN A 586 -29.46 26.14 -22.96
C GLN A 586 -28.63 26.60 -24.17
N TYR A 587 -27.89 27.71 -24.06
CA TYR A 587 -27.03 28.15 -25.15
C TYR A 587 -25.96 27.13 -25.44
N ARG A 588 -25.74 26.87 -26.72
CA ARG A 588 -24.61 26.08 -27.19
C ARG A 588 -23.40 26.97 -27.41
N ILE A 589 -22.25 26.46 -27.03
CA ILE A 589 -20.94 27.04 -27.35
C ILE A 589 -20.18 26.08 -28.26
N ARG A 590 -19.38 26.64 -29.15
CA ARG A 590 -18.43 25.94 -30.00
C ARG A 590 -17.02 26.26 -29.52
N ILE A 591 -16.21 25.23 -29.38
CA ILE A 591 -14.85 25.33 -28.84
C ILE A 591 -13.91 24.57 -29.78
N ALA A 592 -12.87 25.22 -30.26
CA ALA A 592 -11.87 24.62 -31.14
C ALA A 592 -10.60 24.24 -30.38
N ALA A 593 -10.11 23.02 -30.61
CA ALA A 593 -8.86 22.53 -30.01
C ALA A 593 -7.63 23.26 -30.56
N THR A 594 -6.67 23.59 -29.69
CA THR A 594 -5.37 24.17 -30.09
C THR A 594 -4.58 23.19 -30.97
N SER A 595 -3.84 23.71 -31.96
CA SER A 595 -2.98 22.92 -32.85
C SER A 595 -1.96 22.04 -32.10
N ALA A 596 -1.44 22.52 -30.97
CA ALA A 596 -0.57 21.75 -30.07
C ALA A 596 -1.24 20.44 -29.61
N LEU A 597 -2.55 20.47 -29.32
CA LEU A 597 -3.31 19.28 -28.96
C LEU A 597 -3.64 18.42 -30.19
N GLN A 598 -3.95 19.05 -31.33
CA GLN A 598 -4.27 18.34 -32.58
C GLN A 598 -3.13 17.42 -33.04
N ASN A 599 -1.89 17.92 -33.03
CA ASN A 599 -0.71 17.16 -33.48
C ASN A 599 -0.43 15.90 -32.65
N HIS A 600 -0.85 15.88 -31.38
CA HIS A 600 -0.69 14.73 -30.48
C HIS A 600 -1.88 13.76 -30.48
N TYR A 601 -2.97 14.11 -31.15
CA TYR A 601 -4.20 13.31 -31.20
C TYR A 601 -4.52 12.70 -32.55
N LEU A 602 -3.84 13.13 -33.62
CA LEU A 602 -3.88 12.44 -34.91
C LEU A 602 -3.24 11.06 -34.73
N PRO A 603 -3.87 9.97 -35.20
CA PRO A 603 -3.20 8.68 -35.25
C PRO A 603 -1.93 8.86 -36.09
N GLU A 604 -0.78 8.42 -35.58
CA GLU A 604 0.36 8.16 -36.44
C GLU A 604 -0.14 7.24 -37.56
N ALA A 605 -0.06 7.72 -38.79
CA ALA A 605 -0.45 6.94 -39.95
C ALA A 605 0.45 5.69 -39.97
N ASN A 606 -0.12 4.54 -39.60
CA ASN A 606 0.45 3.23 -39.87
C ASN A 606 0.28 2.88 -41.35
#